data_AF-A0A959T096-F1
#
_entry.id   AF-A0A959T096-F1
#
_cell.length_a   1.000
_cell.length_b   1.000
_cell.length_c   1.000
_cell.angle_alpha   90.00
_cell.angle_beta   90.00
_cell.angle_gamma   90.00
#
_symmetry.space_group_name_H-M   'P 1'
#
loop_
_entity.id
_entity.type
_entity.pdbx_description
1 polymer ?
#
loop_
_entity_poly.entity_id
_entity_poly.type
_entity_poly.pdbx_seq_one_letter_code
_entity_poly.pdbx_strand_id
1 'polypeptide(L)'
;TRFFISEFIREQVLEHYKQEVPYSTQVVVNSFVEEPDIVKIQADVIVMRESQKGILIGRQGTALRRLGTAARKAIERFLGSKVFLDLRVKVDPDWREDARKLKRYGY
;
A
#
# COMPACT_ATOMS: atom_id res chain seq x y z
N THR A 1 3.25 5.42 -13.82
CA THR A 1 2.04 5.53 -12.97
C THR A 1 2.12 4.69 -11.70
N ARG A 2 2.38 3.37 -11.77
CA ARG A 2 2.43 2.47 -10.60
C ARG A 2 3.33 2.96 -9.44
N PHE A 3 4.49 3.52 -9.76
CA PHE A 3 5.38 4.15 -8.78
C PHE A 3 4.68 5.24 -7.95
N PHE A 4 4.06 6.23 -8.59
CA PHE A 4 3.34 7.30 -7.87
C PHE A 4 2.20 6.75 -7.01
N ILE A 5 1.48 5.74 -7.47
CA ILE A 5 0.44 5.07 -6.68
C ILE A 5 1.04 4.46 -5.41
N SER A 6 2.17 3.75 -5.52
CA SER A 6 2.86 3.22 -4.34
C SER A 6 3.38 4.33 -3.43
N GLU A 7 3.86 5.46 -3.98
CA GLU A 7 4.31 6.62 -3.18
C GLU A 7 3.16 7.23 -2.39
N PHE A 8 1.98 7.43 -2.99
CA PHE A 8 0.82 7.98 -2.29
C PHE A 8 0.36 7.07 -1.14
N ILE A 9 0.40 5.75 -1.34
CA ILE A 9 0.08 4.81 -0.26
C ILE A 9 1.16 4.89 0.84
N ARG A 10 2.44 4.95 0.47
CA ARG A 10 3.55 5.00 1.44
C ARG A 10 3.58 6.30 2.23
N GLU A 11 3.27 7.42 1.60
CA GLU A 11 3.11 8.72 2.27
C GLU A 11 2.05 8.61 3.37
N GLN A 12 0.92 7.98 3.08
CA GLN A 12 -0.12 7.77 4.08
C GLN A 12 0.29 6.77 5.17
N VAL A 13 1.13 5.78 4.85
CA VAL A 13 1.74 4.92 5.87
C VAL A 13 2.66 5.73 6.80
N LEU A 14 3.45 6.65 6.25
CA LEU A 14 4.33 7.53 7.04
C LEU A 14 3.53 8.51 7.90
N GLU A 15 2.40 9.00 7.41
CA GLU A 15 1.55 9.96 8.13
C GLU A 15 0.79 9.33 9.30
N HIS A 16 0.20 8.14 9.10
CA HIS A 16 -0.72 7.53 10.07
C HIS A 16 -0.04 6.57 11.06
N TYR A 17 1.17 6.10 10.78
CA TYR A 17 1.86 5.10 11.61
C TYR A 17 3.21 5.65 12.12
N LYS A 18 3.64 5.19 13.30
CA LYS A 18 4.88 5.62 13.96
C LYS A 18 5.80 4.43 14.21
N GLN A 19 6.96 4.69 14.83
CA GLN A 19 7.95 3.68 15.24
C GLN A 19 8.50 2.90 14.03
N GLU A 20 8.69 1.58 14.11
CA GLU A 20 9.34 0.81 13.05
C GLU A 20 8.47 0.53 11.82
N VAL A 21 7.16 0.72 11.89
CA VAL A 21 6.23 0.34 10.81
C VAL A 21 6.51 1.08 9.49
N PRO A 22 6.62 2.42 9.46
CA PRO A 22 6.89 3.12 8.21
C PRO A 22 8.20 2.70 7.56
N TYR A 23 9.22 2.40 8.37
CA TYR A 23 10.53 1.98 7.90
C TYR A 23 10.64 0.49 7.60
N SER A 24 9.58 -0.30 7.76
CA SER A 24 9.57 -1.75 7.52
C SER A 24 8.48 -2.16 6.54
N THR A 25 7.94 -1.20 5.78
CA THR A 25 6.86 -1.42 4.82
C THR A 25 7.35 -1.29 3.39
N GLN A 26 6.82 -2.15 2.52
CA GLN A 26 6.93 -2.02 1.07
C GLN A 26 5.53 -1.96 0.48
N VAL A 27 5.32 -1.11 -0.53
CA VAL A 27 4.06 -1.06 -1.27
C VAL A 27 4.27 -1.60 -2.66
N VAL A 28 3.41 -2.54 -3.07
CA VAL A 28 3.47 -3.18 -4.39
C VAL A 28 2.13 -3.02 -5.08
N VAL A 29 2.12 -2.41 -6.27
CA VAL A 29 0.92 -2.29 -7.09
C VAL A 29 0.85 -3.48 -8.05
N ASN A 30 0.01 -4.45 -7.71
CA ASN A 30 -0.17 -5.69 -8.46
C ASN A 30 -0.95 -5.45 -9.75
N SER A 31 -2.06 -4.72 -9.67
CA SER A 31 -2.94 -4.45 -10.81
C SER A 31 -3.30 -2.98 -10.89
N PHE A 32 -3.41 -2.51 -12.12
CA PHE A 32 -3.83 -1.16 -12.46
C PHE A 32 -4.57 -1.26 -13.79
N VAL A 33 -5.90 -1.12 -13.72
CA VAL A 33 -6.81 -1.25 -14.86
C VAL A 33 -7.60 0.04 -14.97
N GLU A 34 -7.46 0.72 -16.10
CA GLU A 34 -8.25 1.91 -16.42
C GLU A 34 -9.50 1.48 -17.18
N GLU A 35 -10.66 1.78 -16.61
CA GLU A 35 -11.96 1.68 -17.27
C GLU A 35 -12.49 3.11 -17.53
N PRO A 36 -13.47 3.31 -18.43
CA PRO A 36 -13.94 4.64 -18.83
C PRO A 36 -14.30 5.57 -17.66
N ASP A 37 -14.91 5.03 -16.61
CA ASP A 37 -15.42 5.80 -15.47
C ASP A 37 -14.64 5.59 -14.16
N ILE A 38 -13.74 4.61 -14.12
CA ILE A 38 -13.07 4.22 -12.87
C ILE A 38 -11.71 3.55 -13.13
N VAL A 39 -10.74 3.87 -12.28
CA VAL A 39 -9.47 3.17 -12.23
C VAL A 39 -9.50 2.15 -11.09
N LYS A 40 -9.30 0.87 -11.42
CA LYS A 40 -9.23 -0.22 -10.44
C LYS A 40 -7.77 -0.55 -10.13
N ILE A 41 -7.40 -0.42 -8.87
CA ILE A 41 -6.04 -0.60 -8.38
C ILE A 41 -6.05 -1.69 -7.31
N GLN A 42 -5.16 -2.68 -7.45
CA GLN A 42 -4.86 -3.65 -6.41
C GLN A 42 -3.44 -3.43 -5.91
N ALA A 43 -3.30 -3.21 -4.60
CA ALA A 43 -2.01 -2.98 -3.97
C ALA A 43 -1.85 -3.78 -2.67
N ASP A 44 -0.63 -4.23 -2.43
CA ASP A 44 -0.23 -4.87 -1.18
C ASP A 44 0.70 -3.93 -0.39
N VAL A 45 0.43 -3.80 0.90
CA VAL A 45 1.38 -3.30 1.90
C VAL A 45 2.04 -4.51 2.54
N ILE A 46 3.33 -4.69 2.28
CA ILE A 46 4.14 -5.80 2.75
C ILE A 46 4.89 -5.35 4.00
N VAL A 47 4.81 -6.14 5.07
CA VAL A 47 5.55 -5.93 6.33
C VAL A 47 6.38 -7.14 6.69
N MET A 48 7.32 -6.97 7.61
CA MET A 48 8.24 -8.03 8.02
C MET A 48 7.66 -8.92 9.12
N ARG A 49 6.75 -8.40 9.96
CA ARG A 49 6.24 -9.12 11.14
C ARG A 49 4.71 -9.06 11.23
N GLU A 50 4.09 -10.11 11.79
CA GLU A 50 2.64 -10.16 12.03
C GLU A 50 2.17 -9.08 13.02
N SER A 51 3.00 -8.68 13.99
CA SER A 51 2.69 -7.54 14.87
C SER A 51 2.47 -6.23 14.09
N GLN A 52 3.30 -5.98 13.08
CA GLN A 52 3.20 -4.80 12.20
C GLN A 52 1.94 -4.86 11.35
N LYS A 53 1.58 -6.05 10.84
CA LYS A 53 0.32 -6.26 10.12
C LYS A 53 -0.88 -6.00 11.03
N GLY A 54 -0.83 -6.45 12.28
CA GLY A 54 -1.84 -6.14 13.29
C GLY A 54 -2.02 -4.63 13.49
N ILE A 55 -0.92 -3.87 13.55
CA ILE A 55 -0.94 -2.40 13.64
C ILE A 55 -1.56 -1.77 12.40
N LEU A 56 -1.14 -2.19 11.20
CA LEU A 56 -1.66 -1.66 9.92
C LEU A 56 -3.17 -1.91 9.76
N ILE A 57 -3.62 -3.11 10.10
CA ILE A 57 -5.05 -3.47 10.06
C ILE A 57 -5.82 -2.69 11.12
N GLY A 58 -5.28 -2.63 12.34
CA GLY A 58 -5.93 -2.01 13.50
C GLY A 58 -7.17 -2.79 13.96
N ARG A 59 -7.81 -2.31 15.03
CA ARG A 59 -9.00 -2.95 15.60
C ARG A 59 -10.12 -2.99 14.54
N GLN A 60 -10.60 -4.19 14.21
CA GLN A 60 -11.65 -4.41 13.20
C GLN A 60 -11.34 -3.80 11.82
N GLY A 61 -10.07 -3.65 11.43
CA GLY A 61 -9.70 -3.10 10.12
C GLY A 61 -9.84 -1.58 10.00
N THR A 62 -10.12 -0.88 11.10
CA THR A 62 -10.35 0.59 11.09
C THR A 62 -9.14 1.39 10.63
N ALA A 63 -7.93 0.99 11.01
CA ALA A 63 -6.70 1.68 10.60
C ALA A 63 -6.45 1.49 9.10
N LEU A 64 -6.58 0.27 8.59
CA LEU A 64 -6.41 -0.02 7.16
C LEU A 64 -7.45 0.71 6.31
N ARG A 65 -8.69 0.80 6.79
CA ARG A 65 -9.75 1.56 6.10
C ARG A 65 -9.42 3.05 6.03
N ARG A 66 -8.88 3.63 7.10
CA ARG A 66 -8.42 5.02 7.14
C ARG A 66 -7.28 5.25 6.14
N LEU A 67 -6.25 4.39 6.19
CA LEU A 67 -5.11 4.42 5.26
C LEU A 67 -5.59 4.35 3.80
N GLY A 68 -6.37 3.32 3.46
CA GLY A 68 -6.88 3.11 2.11
C GLY A 68 -7.76 4.26 1.63
N THR A 69 -8.59 4.84 2.50
CA THR A 69 -9.43 5.99 2.16
C THR A 69 -8.60 7.23 1.83
N ALA A 70 -7.56 7.51 2.63
CA ALA A 70 -6.72 8.68 2.43
C ALA A 70 -5.85 8.52 1.17
N ALA A 71 -5.24 7.35 0.98
CA ALA A 71 -4.47 7.03 -0.22
C ALA A 71 -5.32 7.10 -1.50
N ARG A 72 -6.53 6.51 -1.48
CA ARG A 72 -7.47 6.58 -2.61
C ARG A 72 -7.79 8.02 -3.00
N LYS A 73 -8.09 8.89 -2.02
CA LYS A 73 -8.38 10.32 -2.30
C LYS A 73 -7.17 11.05 -2.91
N ALA A 74 -5.95 10.76 -2.46
CA ALA A 74 -4.74 11.34 -3.05
C ALA A 74 -4.55 10.88 -4.50
N ILE A 75 -4.74 9.58 -4.76
CA ILE A 75 -4.66 9.00 -6.10
C ILE A 75 -5.75 9.57 -7.02
N GLU A 76 -7.00 9.71 -6.56
CA GLU A 76 -8.08 10.31 -7.34
C GLU A 76 -7.75 11.74 -7.78
N ARG A 77 -7.17 12.55 -6.89
CA ARG A 77 -6.72 13.91 -7.22
C ARG A 77 -5.60 13.89 -8.27
N PHE A 78 -4.68 12.94 -8.18
CA PHE A 78 -3.58 12.81 -9.12
C PHE A 78 -4.04 12.34 -10.51
N LEU A 79 -4.96 11.38 -10.57
CA LEU A 79 -5.44 10.80 -11.83
C LEU A 79 -6.59 11.58 -12.47
N GLY A 80 -7.30 12.41 -11.70
CA GLY A 80 -8.50 13.12 -12.19
C GLY A 80 -9.70 12.20 -12.47
N SER A 81 -9.68 10.96 -11.97
CA SER A 81 -10.72 9.95 -12.18
C SER A 81 -11.10 9.27 -10.86
N LYS A 82 -12.25 8.60 -10.83
CA LYS A 82 -12.67 7.79 -9.68
C LYS A 82 -11.74 6.59 -9.54
N VAL A 83 -11.45 6.21 -8.29
CA VAL A 83 -10.53 5.10 -8.01
C VAL A 83 -11.21 4.09 -7.10
N PHE A 84 -11.16 2.82 -7.51
CA PHE A 84 -11.36 1.69 -6.62
C PHE A 84 -10.00 1.17 -6.19
N LEU A 85 -9.70 1.25 -4.88
CA LEU A 85 -8.44 0.78 -4.31
C LEU A 85 -8.70 -0.44 -3.42
N ASP A 86 -8.29 -1.62 -3.88
CA ASP A 86 -8.20 -2.84 -3.08
C ASP A 86 -6.80 -2.90 -2.44
N LEU A 87 -6.74 -2.58 -1.14
CA LEU A 87 -5.51 -2.52 -0.36
C LEU A 87 -5.46 -3.67 0.64
N ARG A 88 -4.42 -4.50 0.55
CA ARG A 88 -4.23 -5.65 1.45
C ARG A 88 -2.92 -5.55 2.21
N VAL A 89 -2.86 -6.19 3.37
CA VAL A 89 -1.63 -6.26 4.16
C VAL A 89 -1.10 -7.69 4.14
N LYS A 90 0.15 -7.87 3.75
CA LYS A 90 0.84 -9.17 3.69
C LYS A 90 2.07 -9.14 4.58
N VAL A 91 2.40 -10.29 5.17
CA VAL A 91 3.68 -10.48 5.87
C VAL A 91 4.59 -11.28 4.97
N ASP A 92 5.77 -10.75 4.73
CA ASP A 92 6.84 -11.42 4.00
C ASP A 92 8.13 -11.24 4.80
N PRO A 93 8.50 -12.21 5.65
CA PRO A 93 9.79 -12.19 6.34
C PRO A 93 10.94 -12.11 5.34
N ASP A 94 11.96 -11.34 5.69
CA ASP A 94 13.24 -11.29 4.95
C ASP A 94 13.13 -10.80 3.50
N TRP A 95 12.05 -10.08 3.15
CA TRP A 95 11.87 -9.55 1.80
C TRP A 95 13.00 -8.61 1.36
N ARG A 96 13.65 -7.94 2.32
CA ARG A 96 14.79 -7.05 2.09
C ARG A 96 16.09 -7.78 1.77
N GLU A 97 16.22 -9.02 2.22
CA GLU A 97 17.46 -9.80 2.13
C GLU A 97 17.45 -10.74 0.91
N ASP A 98 16.27 -11.08 0.39
CA ASP A 98 16.15 -11.90 -0.82
C ASP A 98 16.18 -11.03 -2.09
N ALA A 99 17.31 -11.04 -2.79
CA ALA A 99 17.50 -10.35 -4.06
C ALA A 99 16.44 -10.69 -5.13
N ARG A 100 15.86 -11.89 -5.10
CA ARG A 100 14.78 -12.28 -6.03
C ARG A 100 13.47 -11.59 -5.66
N LYS A 101 13.19 -11.39 -4.37
CA LYS A 101 12.01 -10.66 -3.90
C LYS A 101 12.15 -9.16 -4.17
N LEU A 102 13.34 -8.60 -3.97
CA LEU A 102 13.64 -7.20 -4.34
C LEU A 102 13.33 -6.93 -5.82
N LYS A 103 13.83 -7.78 -6.72
CA LYS A 103 13.55 -7.69 -8.16
C LYS A 103 12.05 -7.78 -8.48
N ARG A 104 11.30 -8.58 -7.73
CA ARG A 104 9.83 -8.70 -7.87
C ARG A 104 9.09 -7.46 -7.39
N TYR A 105 9.62 -6.74 -6.41
CA TYR A 105 9.02 -5.52 -5.86
C TYR A 105 9.48 -4.23 -6.56
N GLY A 106 10.37 -4.34 -7.55
CA GLY A 106 10.78 -3.24 -8.41
C GLY A 106 12.07 -2.54 -7.99
N TYR A 107 12.91 -3.20 -7.19
CA TYR A 107 14.28 -2.79 -6.89
C TYR A 107 15.29 -3.45 -7.84
#